data_AF-A0A7T8KL41-F1
#
_entry.id   AF-A0A7T8KL41-F1
#
_cell.length_a   1.000
_cell.length_b   1.000
_cell.length_c   1.000
_cell.angle_alpha   90.00
_cell.angle_beta   90.00
_cell.angle_gamma   90.00
#
_symmetry.space_group_name_H-M   'P 1'
#
loop_
_entity.id
_entity.type
_entity.pdbx_description
1 polymer ?
#
loop_
_entity_poly.entity_id
_entity_poly.type
_entity_poly.pdbx_seq_one_letter_code
_entity_poly.pdbx_strand_id
1 'polypeptide(L)'
;EMFEALDVVRSEVERRFDQEGLRIAAGREQAVLEAAQGKRVDVGSPELSPFSREQLSIELDILRDVCRGREVFTIQDVVSILHTLQPQTRSMLSEVEKLIKLCLALPISVAASERSFSALRRLKTWLRNTMKQERLTHLAIMNAHSDLLDECDVSALLEEFISRSTERRSTFGKV
;
A
#
# COMPACT_ATOMS: atom_id res chain seq x y z
N GLU A 1 -23.08 -30.55 -11.31
CA GLU A 1 -23.18 -29.23 -11.97
C GLU A 1 -23.43 -28.07 -11.01
N MET A 2 -24.62 -27.87 -10.41
CA MET A 2 -24.88 -26.64 -9.61
C MET A 2 -24.07 -26.56 -8.30
N PHE A 3 -23.82 -27.69 -7.63
CA PHE A 3 -22.98 -27.75 -6.41
C PHE A 3 -21.49 -27.55 -6.70
N GLU A 4 -20.99 -28.06 -7.83
CA GLU A 4 -19.58 -27.86 -8.23
C GLU A 4 -19.29 -26.37 -8.49
N ALA A 5 -20.24 -25.64 -9.10
CA ALA A 5 -20.09 -24.20 -9.29
C ALA A 5 -20.03 -23.44 -7.95
N LEU A 6 -20.85 -23.84 -6.96
CA LEU A 6 -20.82 -23.26 -5.62
C LEU A 6 -19.51 -23.56 -4.88
N ASP A 7 -19.00 -24.79 -5.00
CA ASP A 7 -17.73 -25.18 -4.38
C ASP A 7 -16.55 -24.44 -4.99
N VAL A 8 -16.56 -24.21 -6.31
CA VAL A 8 -15.54 -23.38 -6.98
C VAL A 8 -15.62 -21.92 -6.52
N VAL A 9 -16.82 -21.34 -6.45
CA VAL A 9 -17.00 -19.96 -5.95
C VAL A 9 -16.52 -19.84 -4.51
N ARG A 10 -16.90 -20.79 -3.65
CA ARG A 10 -16.47 -20.81 -2.25
C ARG A 10 -14.96 -20.92 -2.12
N SER A 11 -14.35 -21.86 -2.83
CA SER A 11 -12.89 -22.05 -2.86
C SER A 11 -12.16 -20.79 -3.33
N GLU A 12 -12.66 -20.12 -4.37
CA GLU A 12 -12.06 -18.88 -4.87
C GLU A 12 -12.26 -17.69 -3.91
N VAL A 13 -13.37 -17.64 -3.17
CA VAL A 13 -13.60 -16.64 -2.12
C VAL A 13 -12.63 -16.88 -0.96
N GLU A 14 -12.52 -18.11 -0.47
CA GLU A 14 -11.58 -18.47 0.60
C GLU A 14 -10.13 -18.18 0.16
N ARG A 15 -9.75 -18.58 -1.06
CA ARG A 15 -8.42 -18.30 -1.64
C ARG A 15 -8.10 -16.81 -1.77
N ARG A 16 -9.11 -15.97 -2.02
CA ARG A 16 -8.91 -14.52 -2.20
C ARG A 16 -8.98 -13.73 -0.90
N PHE A 17 -9.86 -14.10 0.03
CA PHE A 17 -10.18 -13.30 1.21
C PHE A 17 -9.69 -13.91 2.53
N ASP A 18 -9.40 -15.21 2.60
CA ASP A 18 -8.78 -15.87 3.77
C ASP A 18 -7.29 -16.17 3.49
N GLN A 19 -6.57 -15.12 3.07
CA GLN A 19 -5.13 -15.21 2.86
C GLN A 19 -4.40 -14.98 4.17
N GLU A 20 -3.33 -15.75 4.39
CA GLU A 20 -2.47 -15.61 5.57
C GLU A 20 -2.01 -14.16 5.77
N GLY A 21 -1.64 -13.46 4.69
CA GLY A 21 -1.24 -12.05 4.76
C GLY A 21 -2.34 -11.12 5.26
N LEU A 22 -3.61 -11.41 4.93
CA LEU A 22 -4.75 -10.60 5.38
C LEU A 22 -5.06 -10.87 6.86
N ARG A 23 -4.88 -12.12 7.32
CA ARG A 23 -5.00 -12.49 8.73
C ARG A 23 -3.93 -11.80 9.58
N ILE A 24 -2.68 -11.83 9.11
CA ILE A 24 -1.56 -11.11 9.74
C ILE A 24 -1.85 -9.60 9.82
N ALA A 25 -2.32 -9.02 8.72
CA ALA A 25 -2.73 -7.62 8.66
C ALA A 25 -3.83 -7.26 9.66
N ALA A 26 -4.88 -8.09 9.72
CA ALA A 26 -5.99 -7.91 10.66
C ALA A 26 -5.52 -8.05 12.12
N GLY A 27 -4.66 -9.02 12.43
CA GLY A 27 -4.08 -9.19 13.76
C GLY A 27 -3.24 -7.98 14.19
N ARG A 28 -2.47 -7.39 13.26
CA ARG A 28 -1.70 -6.15 13.50
C ARG A 28 -2.60 -4.95 13.79
N GLU A 29 -3.66 -4.76 13.01
CA GLU A 29 -4.65 -3.70 13.25
C GLU A 29 -5.34 -3.89 14.61
N GLN A 30 -5.75 -5.11 14.91
CA GLN A 30 -6.39 -5.46 16.16
C GLN A 30 -5.46 -5.20 17.36
N ALA A 31 -4.17 -5.54 17.26
CA ALA A 31 -3.19 -5.26 18.30
C ALA A 31 -3.09 -3.76 18.64
N VAL A 32 -3.09 -2.88 17.62
CA VAL A 32 -3.06 -1.42 17.84
C VAL A 32 -4.35 -0.93 18.52
N LEU A 33 -5.51 -1.41 18.06
CA LEU A 33 -6.80 -1.00 18.62
C LEU A 33 -7.00 -1.51 20.05
N GLU A 34 -6.61 -2.75 20.33
CA GLU A 34 -6.68 -3.34 21.67
C GLU A 34 -5.79 -2.58 22.65
N ALA A 35 -4.56 -2.24 22.26
CA ALA A 35 -3.68 -1.41 23.09
C ALA A 35 -4.28 -0.02 23.35
N ALA A 36 -4.81 0.63 22.31
CA ALA A 36 -5.43 1.95 22.44
C ALA A 36 -6.69 1.94 23.33
N GLN A 37 -7.45 0.84 23.33
CA GLN A 37 -8.60 0.61 24.20
C GLN A 37 -8.21 0.18 25.62
N GLY A 38 -6.91 0.00 25.90
CA GLY A 38 -6.39 -0.39 27.20
C GLY A 38 -6.47 -1.88 27.52
N LYS A 39 -6.65 -2.73 26.52
CA LYS A 39 -6.54 -4.19 26.64
C LYS A 39 -5.06 -4.61 26.59
N ARG A 40 -4.76 -5.79 27.15
CA ARG A 40 -3.43 -6.41 27.06
C ARG A 40 -3.31 -7.08 25.69
N VAL A 41 -2.25 -6.73 24.96
CA VAL A 41 -1.92 -7.31 23.66
C VAL A 41 -0.88 -8.41 23.83
N ASP A 42 -1.09 -9.57 23.20
CA ASP A 42 -0.07 -10.61 23.14
C ASP A 42 0.97 -10.30 22.06
N VAL A 43 2.12 -9.80 22.50
CA VAL A 43 3.25 -9.43 21.65
C VAL A 43 4.00 -10.68 21.12
N GLY A 44 3.69 -11.87 21.63
CA GLY A 44 4.25 -13.15 21.16
C GLY A 44 3.63 -13.68 19.88
N SER A 45 2.53 -13.07 19.44
CA SER A 45 1.73 -13.51 18.30
C SER A 45 2.52 -13.49 16.97
N PRO A 46 2.35 -14.51 16.10
CA PRO A 46 3.09 -14.60 14.84
C PRO A 46 2.83 -13.41 13.89
N GLU A 47 1.68 -12.75 14.03
CA GLU A 47 1.25 -11.59 13.25
C GLU A 47 2.13 -10.36 13.50
N LEU A 48 2.74 -10.25 14.68
CA LEU A 48 3.63 -9.15 15.07
C LEU A 48 5.11 -9.42 14.72
N SER A 49 5.43 -10.50 14.03
CA SER A 49 6.76 -10.67 13.44
C SER A 49 6.92 -9.70 12.26
N PRO A 50 8.08 -9.02 12.05
CA PRO A 50 9.36 -9.15 12.75
C PRO A 50 9.63 -8.05 13.80
N PHE A 51 8.59 -7.44 14.38
CA PHE A 51 8.75 -6.32 15.31
C PHE A 51 9.47 -6.78 16.59
N SER A 52 10.24 -5.86 17.21
CA SER A 52 10.94 -6.17 18.46
C SER A 52 9.93 -6.30 19.60
N ARG A 53 9.76 -7.50 20.15
CA ARG A 53 8.75 -7.78 21.19
C ARG A 53 8.92 -6.90 22.43
N GLU A 54 10.16 -6.74 22.88
CA GLU A 54 10.48 -5.94 24.07
C GLU A 54 10.12 -4.47 23.87
N GLN A 55 10.53 -3.92 22.72
CA GLN A 55 10.27 -2.52 22.39
C GLN A 55 8.79 -2.27 22.12
N LEU A 56 8.15 -3.13 21.33
CA LEU A 56 6.73 -3.02 21.00
C LEU A 56 5.86 -3.12 22.26
N SER A 57 6.19 -4.00 23.22
CA SER A 57 5.46 -4.09 24.49
C SER A 57 5.46 -2.76 25.24
N ILE A 58 6.63 -2.12 25.36
CA ILE A 58 6.78 -0.83 26.05
C ILE A 58 6.03 0.27 25.28
N GLU A 59 6.18 0.31 23.96
CA GLU A 59 5.54 1.32 23.12
C GLU A 59 4.00 1.20 23.13
N LEU A 60 3.45 -0.03 23.17
CA LEU A 60 2.01 -0.25 23.32
C LEU A 60 1.48 0.16 24.70
N ASP A 61 2.28 -0.02 25.76
CA ASP A 61 1.95 0.49 27.10
C ASP A 61 1.91 2.04 27.11
N ILE A 62 2.87 2.70 26.45
CA ILE A 62 2.87 4.16 26.27
C ILE A 62 1.65 4.60 25.46
N LEU A 63 1.34 3.88 24.37
CA LEU A 63 0.16 4.17 23.54
C LEU A 63 -1.14 4.07 24.34
N ARG A 64 -1.30 3.05 25.18
CA ARG A 64 -2.45 2.95 26.09
C ARG A 64 -2.56 4.19 26.96
N ASP A 65 -1.46 4.62 27.57
CA ASP A 65 -1.47 5.74 28.51
C ASP A 65 -1.80 7.06 27.80
N VAL A 66 -1.35 7.22 26.55
CA VAL A 66 -1.71 8.34 25.67
C VAL A 66 -3.20 8.32 25.28
N CYS A 67 -3.75 7.15 24.99
CA CYS A 67 -5.14 6.98 24.58
C CYS A 67 -6.13 6.95 25.76
N ARG A 68 -5.64 7.01 27.00
CA ARG A 68 -6.46 6.89 28.21
C ARG A 68 -7.55 7.96 28.27
N GLY A 69 -8.81 7.52 28.39
CA GLY A 69 -9.97 8.41 28.46
C GLY A 69 -10.45 8.95 27.11
N ARG A 70 -9.90 8.46 25.99
CA ARG A 70 -10.38 8.74 24.64
C ARG A 70 -11.04 7.49 24.06
N GLU A 71 -12.11 7.66 23.31
CA GLU A 71 -12.72 6.57 22.57
C GLU A 71 -11.99 6.39 21.24
N VAL A 72 -11.48 5.18 20.99
CA VAL A 72 -10.73 4.83 19.78
C VAL A 72 -11.42 3.65 19.11
N PHE A 73 -11.92 3.89 17.90
CA PHE A 73 -12.62 2.88 17.09
C PHE A 73 -11.84 2.52 15.83
N THR A 74 -11.01 3.44 15.32
CA THR A 74 -10.29 3.28 14.06
C THR A 74 -8.81 3.62 14.20
N ILE A 75 -7.99 3.09 13.28
CA ILE A 75 -6.57 3.47 13.17
C ILE A 75 -6.41 4.98 12.89
N GLN A 76 -7.39 5.60 12.21
CA GLN A 76 -7.37 7.05 11.96
C GLN A 76 -7.50 7.87 13.25
N ASP A 77 -8.26 7.38 14.22
CA ASP A 77 -8.37 8.01 15.55
C ASP A 77 -7.02 7.98 16.26
N VAL A 78 -6.33 6.84 16.22
CA VAL A 78 -4.98 6.68 16.78
C VAL A 78 -4.00 7.64 16.11
N VAL A 79 -4.02 7.73 14.78
CA VAL A 79 -3.18 8.66 14.01
C VAL A 79 -3.44 10.10 14.43
N SER A 80 -4.71 10.49 14.58
CA SER A 80 -5.10 11.83 15.01
C SER A 80 -4.57 12.16 16.41
N ILE A 81 -4.64 11.20 17.34
CA ILE A 81 -4.07 11.34 18.68
C ILE A 81 -2.55 11.50 18.61
N LEU A 82 -1.85 10.67 17.82
CA LEU A 82 -0.39 10.75 17.66
C LEU A 82 0.07 12.07 17.02
N HIS A 83 -0.78 12.74 16.23
CA HIS A 83 -0.50 14.07 15.71
C HIS A 83 -0.62 15.19 16.77
N THR A 84 -1.34 14.95 17.88
CA THR A 84 -1.41 15.91 19.00
C THR A 84 -0.21 15.82 19.95
N LEU A 85 0.62 14.78 19.82
CA LEU A 85 1.79 14.59 20.67
C LEU A 85 2.98 15.45 20.24
N GLN A 86 3.87 15.71 21.20
CA GLN A 86 5.14 16.35 20.90
C GLN A 86 6.04 15.45 20.03
N PRO A 87 6.89 16.01 19.16
CA PRO A 87 7.77 15.24 18.28
C PRO A 87 8.68 14.26 19.04
N GLN A 88 9.13 14.62 20.25
CA GLN A 88 9.97 13.77 21.08
C GLN A 88 9.22 12.50 21.52
N THR A 89 7.98 12.63 21.98
CA THR A 89 7.15 11.47 22.38
C THR A 89 6.83 10.58 21.18
N ARG A 90 6.58 11.18 20.01
CA ARG A 90 6.35 10.42 18.77
C ARG A 90 7.58 9.62 18.36
N SER A 91 8.78 10.17 18.54
CA SER A 91 10.04 9.46 18.23
C SER A 91 10.29 8.22 19.10
N MET A 92 9.69 8.16 20.29
CA MET A 92 9.77 7.01 21.19
C MET A 92 8.83 5.86 20.81
N LEU A 93 7.90 6.07 19.87
CA LEU A 93 6.89 5.11 19.42
C LEU A 93 7.24 4.55 18.02
N SER A 94 8.51 4.24 17.80
CA SER A 94 9.03 3.92 16.46
C SER A 94 8.48 2.61 15.87
N GLU A 95 8.25 1.58 16.69
CA GLU A 95 7.68 0.30 16.26
C GLU A 95 6.16 0.43 16.05
N VAL A 96 5.46 1.12 16.96
CA VAL A 96 4.04 1.43 16.81
C VAL A 96 3.78 2.29 15.57
N GLU A 97 4.65 3.27 15.27
CA GLU A 97 4.54 4.07 14.05
C GLU A 97 4.71 3.22 12.80
N LYS A 98 5.68 2.31 12.77
CA LYS A 98 5.85 1.35 11.67
C LYS A 98 4.61 0.46 11.51
N LEU A 99 4.05 -0.02 12.62
CA LEU A 99 2.86 -0.86 12.63
C LEU A 99 1.65 -0.10 12.05
N ILE A 100 1.42 1.13 12.48
CA ILE A 100 0.35 2.00 11.97
C ILE A 100 0.55 2.31 10.48
N LYS A 101 1.77 2.65 10.05
CA LYS A 101 2.08 2.87 8.63
C LYS A 101 1.77 1.64 7.79
N LEU A 102 2.08 0.45 8.32
CA LEU A 102 1.77 -0.81 7.64
C LEU A 102 0.27 -1.03 7.54
N CYS A 103 -0.49 -0.79 8.62
CA CYS A 103 -1.95 -0.86 8.59
C CYS A 103 -2.56 0.10 7.56
N LEU A 104 -2.05 1.33 7.48
CA LEU A 104 -2.53 2.34 6.51
C LEU A 104 -2.12 2.04 5.06
N ALA A 105 -1.03 1.32 4.85
CA ALA A 105 -0.55 0.93 3.52
C ALA A 105 -1.32 -0.27 2.94
N LEU A 106 -2.09 -0.99 3.76
CA LEU A 106 -2.87 -2.13 3.28
C LEU A 106 -3.95 -1.64 2.30
N PRO A 107 -4.07 -2.26 1.13
CA PRO A 107 -5.17 -1.98 0.23
C PRO A 107 -6.46 -2.57 0.82
N ILE A 108 -7.18 -1.77 1.62
CA ILE A 108 -8.46 -2.17 2.24
C ILE A 108 -9.55 -2.39 1.17
N SER A 109 -9.38 -1.86 -0.05
CA SER A 109 -10.36 -1.96 -1.14
C SER A 109 -9.81 -2.54 -2.43
N VAL A 110 -10.66 -3.33 -3.10
CA VAL A 110 -10.45 -3.81 -4.48
C VAL A 110 -10.47 -2.68 -5.52
N ALA A 111 -10.96 -1.49 -5.15
CA ALA A 111 -11.14 -0.36 -6.05
C ALA A 111 -9.83 0.11 -6.72
N ALA A 112 -8.68 -0.03 -6.05
CA ALA A 112 -7.38 0.27 -6.66
C ALA A 112 -7.04 -0.72 -7.79
N SER A 113 -7.33 -2.00 -7.59
CA SER A 113 -7.16 -3.05 -8.59
C SER A 113 -8.13 -2.86 -9.76
N GLU A 114 -9.40 -2.57 -9.49
CA GLU A 114 -10.41 -2.29 -10.52
C GLU A 114 -10.07 -1.06 -11.36
N ARG A 115 -9.60 0.03 -10.73
CA ARG A 115 -9.08 1.21 -11.45
C ARG A 115 -7.90 0.85 -12.35
N SER A 116 -7.01 -0.03 -11.89
CA SER A 116 -5.85 -0.49 -12.65
C SER A 116 -6.27 -1.35 -13.85
N PHE A 117 -7.23 -2.28 -13.67
CA PHE A 117 -7.79 -3.06 -14.78
C PHE A 117 -8.56 -2.20 -15.79
N SER A 118 -9.30 -1.19 -15.31
CA SER A 118 -9.97 -0.21 -16.17
C SER A 118 -8.97 0.62 -16.98
N ALA A 119 -7.86 1.05 -16.36
CA ALA A 119 -6.76 1.69 -17.08
C ALA A 119 -6.12 0.76 -18.11
N LEU A 120 -5.84 -0.50 -17.75
CA LEU A 120 -5.30 -1.50 -18.67
C LEU A 120 -6.23 -1.76 -19.86
N ARG A 121 -7.54 -1.76 -19.65
CA ARG A 121 -8.55 -1.88 -20.73
C ARG A 121 -8.43 -0.75 -21.75
N ARG A 122 -8.11 0.47 -21.30
CA ARG A 122 -7.86 1.64 -22.16
C ARG A 122 -6.49 1.60 -22.84
N LEU A 123 -5.47 1.06 -22.17
CA LEU A 123 -4.11 0.94 -22.73
C LEU A 123 -4.00 -0.19 -23.76
N LYS A 124 -4.57 -1.36 -23.48
CA LYS A 124 -4.57 -2.55 -24.34
C LYS A 124 -5.93 -2.74 -25.01
N THR A 125 -6.18 -1.91 -26.02
CA THR A 125 -7.39 -2.01 -26.87
C THR A 125 -7.27 -3.14 -27.89
N TRP A 126 -8.41 -3.54 -28.47
CA TRP A 126 -8.44 -4.55 -29.54
C TRP A 126 -7.53 -4.19 -30.73
N LEU A 127 -7.54 -2.92 -31.15
CA LEU A 127 -6.67 -2.41 -32.21
C LEU A 127 -5.17 -2.33 -31.83
N ARG A 128 -4.82 -2.44 -30.55
CA ARG A 128 -3.44 -2.39 -30.03
C ARG A 128 -3.03 -3.71 -29.38
N ASN A 129 -3.61 -4.83 -29.83
CA ASN A 129 -3.39 -6.13 -29.18
C ASN A 129 -1.98 -6.70 -29.40
N THR A 130 -1.26 -6.28 -30.45
CA THR A 130 0.08 -6.77 -30.85
C THR A 130 1.26 -6.22 -30.04
N MET A 131 1.01 -5.39 -29.01
CA MET A 131 2.10 -4.85 -28.19
C MET A 131 2.77 -5.91 -27.31
N LYS A 132 4.09 -5.82 -27.17
CA LYS A 132 4.88 -6.63 -26.23
C LYS A 132 4.53 -6.28 -24.78
N GLN A 133 4.71 -7.25 -23.88
CA GLN A 133 4.43 -7.07 -22.45
C GLN A 133 5.25 -5.93 -21.83
N GLU A 134 6.53 -5.82 -22.17
CA GLU A 134 7.40 -4.74 -21.71
C GLU A 134 6.82 -3.36 -22.00
N ARG A 135 6.36 -3.13 -23.24
CA ARG A 135 5.72 -1.86 -23.62
C ARG A 135 4.43 -1.61 -22.84
N LEU A 136 3.61 -2.64 -22.64
CA LEU A 136 2.37 -2.51 -21.86
C LEU A 136 2.66 -2.12 -20.42
N THR A 137 3.65 -2.76 -19.79
CA THR A 137 4.08 -2.46 -18.42
C THR A 137 4.55 -1.01 -18.30
N HIS A 138 5.42 -0.55 -19.20
CA HIS A 138 5.89 0.84 -19.18
C HIS A 138 4.73 1.85 -19.34
N LEU A 139 3.79 1.58 -20.26
CA LEU A 139 2.61 2.44 -20.43
C LEU A 139 1.68 2.43 -19.22
N ALA A 140 1.53 1.28 -18.55
CA ALA A 140 0.73 1.17 -17.33
C ALA A 140 1.33 1.99 -16.19
N ILE A 141 2.66 1.94 -16.02
CA ILE A 141 3.39 2.76 -15.04
C ILE A 141 3.21 4.25 -15.35
N MET A 142 3.41 4.66 -16.61
CA MET A 142 3.20 6.05 -17.03
C MET A 142 1.77 6.53 -16.78
N ASN A 143 0.76 5.69 -17.03
CA ASN A 143 -0.64 6.04 -16.76
C ASN A 143 -0.90 6.18 -15.25
N ALA A 144 -0.34 5.28 -14.43
CA ALA A 144 -0.51 5.31 -12.97
C ALA A 144 0.16 6.53 -12.32
N HIS A 145 1.24 7.03 -12.92
CA HIS A 145 2.01 8.18 -12.45
C HIS A 145 1.94 9.35 -13.44
N SER A 146 0.74 9.61 -13.99
CA SER A 146 0.54 10.68 -14.97
C SER A 146 0.88 12.05 -14.39
N ASP A 147 0.54 12.31 -13.12
CA ASP A 147 0.86 13.56 -12.44
C ASP A 147 2.38 13.86 -12.42
N LEU A 148 3.22 12.84 -12.19
CA LEU A 148 4.68 12.99 -12.23
C LEU A 148 5.20 13.21 -13.66
N LEU A 149 4.48 12.71 -14.66
CA LEU A 149 4.83 12.87 -16.06
C LEU A 149 4.50 14.29 -16.55
N ASP A 150 3.46 14.92 -16.00
CA ASP A 150 3.10 16.30 -16.28
C ASP A 150 4.16 17.30 -15.74
N GLU A 151 4.90 16.91 -14.70
CA GLU A 151 6.02 17.70 -14.14
C GLU A 151 7.34 17.51 -14.91
N CYS A 152 7.43 16.51 -15.80
CA CYS A 152 8.66 16.19 -16.51
C CYS A 152 8.93 17.17 -17.67
N ASP A 153 10.18 17.63 -17.78
CA ASP A 153 10.63 18.44 -18.92
C ASP A 153 10.77 17.58 -20.18
N VAL A 154 9.75 17.67 -21.03
CA VAL A 154 9.68 16.94 -22.31
C VAL A 154 10.83 17.35 -23.25
N SER A 155 11.31 18.60 -23.18
CA SER A 155 12.40 19.08 -24.02
C SER A 155 13.71 18.38 -23.65
N ALA A 156 14.02 18.34 -22.35
CA ALA A 156 15.19 17.63 -21.84
C ALA A 156 15.14 16.12 -22.16
N LEU A 157 13.97 15.49 -22.02
CA LEU A 157 13.77 14.08 -22.38
C LEU A 157 14.01 13.84 -23.87
N LEU A 158 13.54 14.75 -24.72
CA LEU A 158 13.70 14.65 -26.17
C LEU A 158 15.16 14.82 -26.58
N GLU A 159 15.87 15.78 -25.99
CA GLU A 159 17.32 15.95 -26.18
C GLU A 159 18.08 14.69 -25.79
N GLU A 160 17.76 14.10 -24.62
CA GLU A 160 18.37 12.84 -24.19
C GLU A 160 18.08 11.73 -25.22
N PHE A 161 16.83 11.55 -25.61
CA PHE A 161 16.42 10.52 -26.57
C PHE A 161 17.14 10.63 -27.92
N ILE A 162 17.28 11.86 -28.43
CA ILE A 162 17.98 12.17 -29.68
C ILE A 162 19.49 11.92 -29.52
N SER A 163 20.07 12.30 -28.38
CA SER A 163 21.51 12.15 -28.14
C SER A 163 21.99 10.69 -28.15
N ARG A 164 21.10 9.74 -27.85
CA ARG A 164 21.40 8.31 -27.75
C ARG A 164 21.64 7.60 -29.08
N SER A 165 21.33 8.21 -30.23
CA SER A 165 21.63 7.60 -31.54
C SER A 165 21.97 8.64 -32.60
N THR A 166 22.94 8.30 -33.45
CA THR A 166 23.39 9.14 -34.57
C THR A 166 22.29 9.32 -35.62
N GLU A 167 21.48 8.29 -35.85
CA GLU A 167 20.34 8.31 -36.77
C GLU A 167 19.23 9.24 -36.26
N ARG A 168 18.96 9.20 -34.95
CA ARG A 168 17.97 10.09 -34.30
C ARG A 168 18.41 11.54 -34.39
N ARG A 169 19.68 11.83 -34.14
CA ARG A 169 20.23 13.19 -34.30
C ARG A 169 20.13 13.70 -35.73
N SER A 170 20.32 12.84 -36.72
CA SER A 170 20.13 13.19 -38.13
C SER A 170 18.66 13.46 -38.48
N THR A 171 17.75 12.63 -37.95
CA THR A 171 16.31 12.69 -38.28
C THR A 171 15.59 13.84 -37.59
N PHE A 172 15.82 14.00 -36.28
CA PHE A 172 15.11 14.98 -35.45
C PHE A 172 15.86 16.31 -35.32
N GLY A 173 17.13 16.38 -35.74
CA GLY A 173 17.94 17.60 -35.66
C GLY A 173 18.38 17.95 -34.23
N LYS A 174 18.77 19.21 -34.02
CA LYS A 174 18.89 19.78 -32.67
C LYS A 174 17.53 20.35 -32.29
N VAL A 175 16.99 19.82 -31.20
CA VAL A 175 15.83 20.38 -30.49
C VAL A 175 16.35 21.42 -29.51
#